data_AF-A0A447TTY1-F1
#
_entry.id   AF-A0A447TTY1-F1
#
_cell.length_a   1.000
_cell.length_b   1.000
_cell.length_c   1.000
_cell.angle_alpha   90.00
_cell.angle_beta   90.00
_cell.angle_gamma   90.00
#
_symmetry.space_group_name_H-M   'P 1'
#
loop_
_entity.id
_entity.type
_entity.pdbx_description
1 polymer ?
#
loop_
_entity_poly.entity_id
_entity_poly.type
_entity_poly.pdbx_seq_one_letter_code
_entity_poly.pdbx_strand_id
1 'polypeptide(L)'
;MPTITPTVISGDDQAHNSDRGMDISGQDRTGVIISGDRTVNTLTGDSSVTDGATGMVISGDGTTNTISGHSTVDNATGALISGNGTTTNFAGDIAVSGGGTAIIIDGDNATIKNTGTSDISGAGSHRHRH
;
A
#
# COMPACT_ATOMS: atom_id res chain seq x y z
N MET A 1 14.82 -4.64 -18.69
CA MET A 1 14.13 -4.22 -17.45
C MET A 1 12.86 -3.50 -17.88
N PRO A 2 11.67 -4.06 -17.68
CA PRO A 2 10.43 -3.32 -17.96
C PRO A 2 10.35 -2.12 -17.03
N THR A 3 10.15 -0.93 -17.59
CA THR A 3 9.95 0.29 -16.83
C THR A 3 8.52 0.29 -16.32
N ILE A 4 8.30 -0.15 -15.09
CA ILE A 4 7.04 0.11 -14.38
C ILE A 4 6.90 1.62 -14.17
N THR A 5 5.94 2.25 -14.84
CA THR A 5 5.59 3.65 -14.59
C THR A 5 4.65 3.69 -13.38
N PRO A 6 4.99 4.42 -12.30
CA PRO A 6 4.10 4.50 -11.16
C PRO A 6 2.79 5.17 -11.57
N THR A 7 1.68 4.67 -11.04
CA THR A 7 0.42 5.39 -11.08
C THR A 7 0.49 6.53 -10.07
N VAL A 8 0.54 7.76 -10.56
CA VAL A 8 0.60 8.96 -9.73
C VAL A 8 -0.78 9.60 -9.66
N ILE A 9 -1.27 9.80 -8.44
CA ILE A 9 -2.57 10.37 -8.14
C ILE A 9 -2.35 11.54 -7.19
N SER A 10 -2.90 12.71 -7.50
CA SER A 10 -2.72 13.89 -6.64
C SER A 10 -3.89 14.87 -6.71
N GLY A 11 -4.10 15.58 -5.60
CA GLY A 11 -5.09 16.64 -5.44
C GLY A 11 -5.81 16.53 -4.10
N ASP A 12 -6.11 17.66 -3.47
CA ASP A 12 -6.79 17.68 -2.17
C ASP A 12 -8.30 17.46 -2.32
N ASP A 13 -8.85 16.76 -1.34
CA ASP A 13 -10.23 16.29 -1.27
C ASP A 13 -10.85 15.79 -2.57
N GLN A 14 -10.01 15.08 -3.31
CA GLN A 14 -10.40 14.32 -4.48
C GLN A 14 -10.75 12.87 -4.13
N ALA A 15 -11.62 12.28 -4.93
CA ALA A 15 -11.85 10.85 -4.94
C ALA A 15 -11.17 10.23 -6.16
N HIS A 16 -10.42 9.16 -5.92
CA HIS A 16 -9.65 8.48 -6.96
C HIS A 16 -10.02 7.00 -6.99
N ASN A 17 -10.26 6.48 -8.19
CA ASN A 17 -10.46 5.06 -8.42
C ASN A 17 -9.39 4.56 -9.39
N SER A 18 -8.58 3.58 -8.96
CA SER A 18 -7.52 3.03 -9.79
C SER A 18 -7.51 1.52 -9.72
N ASP A 19 -7.43 0.87 -10.88
CA ASP A 19 -7.26 -0.58 -10.98
C ASP A 19 -5.76 -0.91 -11.00
N ARG A 20 -5.32 -1.66 -10.00
CA ARG A 20 -3.95 -2.12 -9.78
C ARG A 20 -3.82 -3.47 -10.46
N GLY A 21 -3.22 -3.51 -11.64
CA GLY A 21 -2.68 -4.73 -12.24
C GLY A 21 -1.16 -4.63 -12.23
N MET A 22 -0.56 -4.67 -11.04
CA MET A 22 0.83 -4.26 -10.86
C MET A 22 1.74 -5.45 -10.59
N ASP A 23 2.85 -5.53 -11.32
CA ASP A 23 3.96 -6.43 -11.02
C ASP A 23 5.22 -5.57 -10.87
N ILE A 24 5.69 -5.42 -9.63
CA ILE A 24 6.70 -4.45 -9.22
C ILE A 24 7.86 -5.21 -8.60
N SER A 25 9.02 -5.18 -9.26
CA SER A 25 10.23 -5.84 -8.76
C SER A 25 11.43 -4.91 -8.82
N GLY A 26 12.30 -5.02 -7.81
CA GLY A 26 13.58 -4.33 -7.71
C GLY A 26 13.59 -3.16 -6.74
N GLN A 27 14.77 -2.87 -6.21
CA GLN A 27 14.99 -1.77 -5.27
C GLN A 27 14.64 -0.42 -5.91
N ASP A 28 14.11 0.49 -5.08
CA ASP A 28 13.69 1.85 -5.46
C ASP A 28 12.56 1.92 -6.49
N ARG A 29 11.78 0.84 -6.63
CA ARG A 29 10.58 0.82 -7.46
C ARG A 29 9.34 1.11 -6.62
N THR A 30 8.46 1.96 -7.15
CA THR A 30 7.16 2.24 -6.56
C THR A 30 6.05 2.01 -7.57
N GLY A 31 4.97 1.36 -7.13
CA GLY A 31 3.80 1.09 -7.97
C GLY A 31 2.81 2.24 -8.03
N VAL A 32 2.24 2.60 -6.89
CA VAL A 32 1.28 3.70 -6.78
C VAL A 32 1.83 4.77 -5.86
N ILE A 33 1.70 6.03 -6.26
CA ILE A 33 2.01 7.19 -5.44
C ILE A 33 0.76 8.05 -5.36
N ILE A 34 0.26 8.27 -4.16
CA ILE A 34 -0.88 9.14 -3.89
C ILE A 34 -0.43 10.29 -3.00
N SER A 35 -0.74 11.52 -3.39
CA SER A 35 -0.38 12.71 -2.62
C SER A 35 -1.51 13.74 -2.60
N GLY A 36 -2.01 14.05 -1.41
CA GLY A 36 -3.03 15.08 -1.20
C GLY A 36 -3.75 14.88 0.13
N ASP A 37 -4.30 15.97 0.66
CA ASP A 37 -5.02 15.95 1.92
C ASP A 37 -6.49 15.57 1.71
N ARG A 38 -7.06 14.83 2.66
CA ARG A 38 -8.47 14.44 2.72
C ARG A 38 -8.96 13.71 1.47
N THR A 39 -8.06 13.06 0.75
CA THR A 39 -8.40 12.26 -0.44
C THR A 39 -9.12 10.97 -0.08
N VAL A 40 -9.99 10.50 -0.97
CA VAL A 40 -10.63 9.19 -0.87
C VAL A 40 -10.14 8.30 -2.01
N ASN A 41 -9.32 7.31 -1.69
CA ASN A 41 -8.66 6.46 -2.67
C ASN A 41 -9.28 5.07 -2.66
N THR A 42 -9.87 4.65 -3.76
CA THR A 42 -10.28 3.27 -3.99
C THR A 42 -9.32 2.67 -4.97
N LEU A 43 -8.57 1.68 -4.51
CA LEU A 43 -7.60 0.99 -5.32
C LEU A 43 -8.06 -0.46 -5.37
N THR A 44 -8.35 -0.98 -6.55
CA THR A 44 -8.79 -2.37 -6.77
C THR A 44 -7.71 -3.14 -7.51
N GLY A 45 -7.87 -4.44 -7.69
CA GLY A 45 -6.97 -5.25 -8.53
C GLY A 45 -5.78 -5.85 -7.78
N ASP A 46 -5.17 -6.83 -8.43
CA ASP A 46 -4.11 -7.66 -7.88
C ASP A 46 -2.73 -7.00 -8.06
N SER A 47 -1.88 -7.12 -7.04
CA SER A 47 -0.52 -6.59 -7.07
C SER A 47 0.51 -7.58 -6.55
N SER A 48 1.64 -7.68 -7.25
CA SER A 48 2.83 -8.40 -6.83
C SER A 48 3.96 -7.40 -6.61
N VAL A 49 4.59 -7.45 -5.43
CA VAL A 49 5.67 -6.54 -5.03
C VAL A 49 6.83 -7.37 -4.50
N THR A 50 7.98 -7.34 -5.18
CA THR A 50 9.14 -8.19 -4.83
C THR A 50 10.47 -7.43 -4.82
N ASP A 51 11.51 -8.07 -4.28
CA ASP A 51 12.92 -7.66 -4.40
C ASP A 51 13.20 -6.23 -3.90
N GLY A 52 12.68 -5.88 -2.73
CA GLY A 52 12.90 -4.58 -2.08
C GLY A 52 12.08 -3.43 -2.66
N ALA A 53 11.12 -3.70 -3.55
CA ALA A 53 10.22 -2.69 -4.06
C ALA A 53 9.19 -2.21 -3.01
N THR A 54 8.51 -1.10 -3.32
CA THR A 54 7.39 -0.57 -2.55
C THR A 54 6.12 -0.60 -3.41
N GLY A 55 5.07 -1.28 -2.97
CA GLY A 55 3.83 -1.40 -3.74
C GLY A 55 3.12 -0.06 -3.87
N MET A 56 2.97 0.64 -2.74
CA MET A 56 2.17 1.84 -2.64
C MET A 56 2.75 2.84 -1.65
N VAL A 57 2.73 4.11 -2.02
CA VAL A 57 3.04 5.24 -1.14
C VAL A 57 1.84 6.18 -1.13
N ILE A 58 1.36 6.52 0.05
CA ILE A 58 0.27 7.48 0.26
C ILE A 58 0.78 8.56 1.21
N SER A 59 0.67 9.82 0.82
CA SER A 59 1.06 10.96 1.64
C SER A 59 -0.05 12.00 1.69
N GLY A 60 -0.41 12.42 2.91
CA GLY A 60 -1.40 13.47 3.15
C GLY A 60 -2.25 13.21 4.39
N ASP A 61 -2.82 14.27 4.94
CA ASP A 61 -3.60 14.24 6.18
C ASP A 61 -5.08 13.93 5.92
N GLY A 62 -5.70 13.10 6.76
CA GLY A 62 -7.12 12.77 6.66
C GLY A 62 -7.50 11.91 5.45
N THR A 63 -6.52 11.24 4.82
CA THR A 63 -6.79 10.38 3.66
C THR A 63 -7.59 9.14 4.05
N THR A 64 -8.49 8.70 3.19
CA THR A 64 -9.23 7.43 3.34
C THR A 64 -8.89 6.51 2.17
N ASN A 65 -8.26 5.38 2.46
CA ASN A 65 -7.71 4.47 1.46
C ASN A 65 -8.43 3.13 1.56
N THR A 66 -9.02 2.66 0.48
CA THR A 66 -9.60 1.31 0.37
C THR A 66 -8.78 0.52 -0.63
N ILE A 67 -8.14 -0.55 -0.14
CA ILE A 67 -7.24 -1.39 -0.92
C ILE A 67 -7.88 -2.77 -1.00
N SER A 68 -8.41 -3.09 -2.17
CA SER A 68 -9.06 -4.37 -2.49
C SER A 68 -8.26 -5.13 -3.55
N GLY A 69 -8.47 -6.44 -3.66
CA GLY A 69 -7.70 -7.34 -4.54
C GLY A 69 -6.63 -8.14 -3.79
N HIS A 70 -5.95 -9.05 -4.48
CA HIS A 70 -4.91 -9.89 -3.90
C HIS A 70 -3.53 -9.21 -3.99
N SER A 71 -2.87 -9.01 -2.85
CA SER A 71 -1.55 -8.39 -2.77
C SER A 71 -0.51 -9.39 -2.29
N THR A 72 0.51 -9.64 -3.11
CA THR A 72 1.67 -10.47 -2.73
C THR A 72 2.87 -9.57 -2.51
N VAL A 73 3.51 -9.69 -1.35
CA VAL A 73 4.68 -8.89 -0.94
C VAL A 73 5.81 -9.85 -0.54
N ASP A 74 6.88 -9.94 -1.32
CA ASP A 74 8.00 -10.84 -1.06
C ASP A 74 9.32 -10.08 -0.95
N ASN A 75 9.96 -10.13 0.23
CA ASN A 75 11.18 -9.35 0.52
C ASN A 75 11.04 -7.86 0.13
N ALA A 76 9.86 -7.29 0.33
CA ALA A 76 9.45 -5.98 -0.17
C ALA A 76 8.53 -5.25 0.83
N THR A 77 8.07 -4.04 0.49
CA THR A 77 7.09 -3.29 1.29
C THR A 77 5.77 -3.16 0.53
N GLY A 78 4.65 -3.58 1.13
CA GLY A 78 3.34 -3.50 0.47
C GLY A 78 2.83 -2.06 0.35
N ALA A 79 2.62 -1.39 1.47
CA ALA A 79 2.18 0.01 1.51
C ALA A 79 2.94 0.84 2.54
N LEU A 80 3.26 2.09 2.20
CA LEU A 80 3.78 3.11 3.10
C LEU A 80 2.81 4.29 3.12
N ILE A 81 2.35 4.66 4.31
CA ILE A 81 1.30 5.67 4.48
C ILE A 81 1.80 6.70 5.45
N SER A 82 1.95 7.94 4.98
CA SER A 82 2.42 9.05 5.79
C SER A 82 1.35 10.14 5.89
N GLY A 83 1.06 10.60 7.10
CA GLY A 83 0.07 11.64 7.36
C GLY A 83 -0.81 11.34 8.57
N ASN A 84 -1.41 12.40 9.10
CA ASN A 84 -2.20 12.37 10.31
C ASN A 84 -3.68 12.06 10.02
N GLY A 85 -4.35 11.34 10.91
CA GLY A 85 -5.78 11.05 10.79
C GLY A 85 -6.14 10.19 9.57
N THR A 86 -5.16 9.47 9.01
CA THR A 86 -5.37 8.62 7.84
C THR A 86 -6.17 7.38 8.22
N THR A 87 -7.01 6.90 7.31
CA THR A 87 -7.78 5.67 7.49
C THR A 87 -7.52 4.75 6.31
N THR A 88 -7.02 3.54 6.57
CA THR A 88 -6.71 2.57 5.51
C THR A 88 -7.45 1.27 5.75
N ASN A 89 -8.28 0.86 4.80
CA ASN A 89 -9.04 -0.38 4.81
C ASN A 89 -8.50 -1.36 3.76
N PHE A 90 -7.79 -2.40 4.21
CA PHE A 90 -7.44 -3.55 3.38
C PHE A 90 -8.64 -4.51 3.35
N ALA A 91 -9.38 -4.47 2.24
CA ALA A 91 -10.54 -5.33 2.03
C ALA A 91 -10.22 -6.60 1.23
N GLY A 92 -9.03 -6.68 0.64
CA GLY A 92 -8.54 -7.87 -0.07
C GLY A 92 -7.54 -8.69 0.73
N ASP A 93 -7.04 -9.74 0.11
CA ASP A 93 -6.06 -10.63 0.72
C ASP A 93 -4.64 -10.07 0.57
N ILE A 94 -3.84 -10.14 1.63
CA ILE A 94 -2.42 -9.79 1.60
C ILE A 94 -1.57 -10.99 2.06
N ALA A 95 -0.67 -11.42 1.18
CA ALA A 95 0.32 -12.45 1.45
C ALA A 95 1.70 -11.81 1.53
N VAL A 96 2.38 -11.93 2.67
CA VAL A 96 3.71 -11.36 2.90
C VAL A 96 4.71 -12.46 3.21
N SER A 97 5.77 -12.55 2.42
CA SER A 97 6.83 -13.55 2.54
C SER A 97 8.24 -12.95 2.45
N GLY A 98 9.26 -13.79 2.63
CA GLY A 98 10.65 -13.43 2.36
C GLY A 98 11.22 -12.31 3.24
N GLY A 99 10.62 -12.07 4.41
CA GLY A 99 11.00 -10.95 5.29
C GLY A 99 10.38 -9.60 4.89
N GLY A 100 9.41 -9.59 3.97
CA GLY A 100 8.68 -8.39 3.57
C GLY A 100 7.85 -7.78 4.69
N THR A 101 7.45 -6.52 4.48
CA THR A 101 6.59 -5.72 5.36
C THR A 101 5.26 -5.45 4.68
N ALA A 102 4.15 -5.77 5.35
CA ALA A 102 2.81 -5.54 4.82
C ALA A 102 2.53 -4.04 4.63
N ILE A 103 2.53 -3.29 5.74
CA ILE A 103 2.13 -1.89 5.79
C ILE A 103 3.03 -1.17 6.80
N ILE A 104 3.51 0.01 6.42
CA ILE A 104 4.21 0.97 7.27
C ILE A 104 3.32 2.21 7.36
N ILE A 105 3.13 2.74 8.57
CA ILE A 105 2.43 4.00 8.79
C ILE A 105 3.29 4.95 9.59
N ASP A 106 3.37 6.19 9.10
CA ASP A 106 4.11 7.29 9.70
C ASP A 106 3.19 8.52 9.85
N GLY A 107 2.61 8.69 11.04
CA GLY A 107 1.71 9.80 11.34
C GLY A 107 0.85 9.55 12.57
N ASP A 108 0.25 10.62 13.08
CA ASP A 108 -0.59 10.56 14.27
C ASP A 108 -2.04 10.18 13.94
N ASN A 109 -2.73 9.52 14.86
CA ASN A 109 -4.15 9.18 14.74
C ASN A 109 -4.54 8.36 13.49
N ALA A 110 -3.60 7.57 12.97
CA ALA A 110 -3.87 6.69 11.84
C ALA A 110 -4.69 5.45 12.25
N THR A 111 -5.65 5.08 11.41
CA THR A 111 -6.52 3.91 11.61
C THR A 111 -6.29 2.91 10.49
N ILE A 112 -5.91 1.67 10.83
CA ILE A 112 -5.88 0.55 9.87
C ILE A 112 -7.04 -0.39 10.18
N LYS A 113 -7.87 -0.62 9.17
CA LYS A 113 -8.84 -1.70 9.14
C LYS A 113 -8.35 -2.76 8.15
N ASN A 114 -8.38 -4.00 8.57
CA ASN A 114 -8.09 -5.12 7.68
C ASN A 114 -9.28 -6.09 7.77
N THR A 115 -10.10 -6.06 6.72
CA THR A 115 -11.27 -6.93 6.59
C THR A 115 -11.01 -8.12 5.67
N GLY A 116 -9.86 -8.20 5.02
CA GLY A 116 -9.45 -9.34 4.20
C GLY A 116 -8.57 -10.33 4.94
N THR A 117 -7.99 -11.29 4.22
CA THR A 117 -7.10 -12.30 4.79
C THR A 117 -5.67 -11.75 4.85
N SER A 118 -4.92 -12.05 5.92
CA SER A 118 -3.50 -11.71 5.98
C SER A 118 -2.69 -12.93 6.36
N ASP A 119 -1.89 -13.40 5.42
CA ASP A 119 -0.89 -14.44 5.65
C ASP A 119 0.49 -13.77 5.65
N ILE A 120 1.21 -13.90 6.76
CA ILE A 120 2.52 -13.27 6.94
C ILE A 120 3.48 -14.37 7.36
N SER A 121 4.24 -14.89 6.42
CA SER A 121 5.15 -16.01 6.58
C SER A 121 6.58 -15.65 6.14
N GLY A 122 7.38 -15.16 7.09
CA GLY A 122 8.77 -14.79 6.82
C GLY A 122 9.54 -14.44 8.10
N ALA A 123 10.82 -14.82 8.15
CA ALA A 123 11.72 -14.43 9.23
C ALA A 123 11.95 -12.91 9.15
N GLY A 124 11.27 -12.15 10.01
CA GLY A 124 11.37 -10.68 10.04
C GLY A 124 10.13 -9.93 9.55
N SER A 125 9.06 -10.62 9.15
CA SER A 125 7.83 -9.92 8.74
C SER A 125 7.12 -9.31 9.95
N HIS A 126 7.21 -7.98 10.08
CA HIS A 126 6.63 -7.23 11.20
C HIS A 126 5.21 -6.77 10.84
N ARG A 127 4.21 -7.29 11.55
CA ARG A 127 2.86 -6.71 11.59
C ARG A 127 2.89 -5.57 12.60
N HIS A 128 3.07 -4.33 12.14
CA HIS A 128 3.07 -3.17 13.03
C HIS A 128 1.71 -3.04 13.73
N ARG A 129 1.71 -3.04 15.07
CA ARG A 129 0.55 -2.75 15.91
C ARG A 129 0.82 -1.44 16.65
N HIS A 130 -0.05 -0.47 16.35
CA HIS A 130 -0.50 0.74 17.06
C HIS A 130 0.52 1.57 17.84
#